data_AF-A0A9N8EZ47-F1
#
_entry.id   AF-A0A9N8EZ47-F1
#
_cell.length_a   1.000
_cell.length_b   1.000
_cell.length_c   1.000
_cell.angle_alpha   90.00
_cell.angle_beta   90.00
_cell.angle_gamma   90.00
#
_symmetry.space_group_name_H-M   'P 1'
#
loop_
_entity.id
_entity.type
_entity.pdbx_description
1 polymer ?
#
loop_
_entity_poly.entity_id
_entity_poly.type
_entity_poly.pdbx_seq_one_letter_code
_entity_poly.pdbx_strand_id
1 'polypeptide(L)'
;MTSRSGLKNSVHVQYHPNVQVLVSLVHLQHISNTLRMAIQQVTTEFVHIMEHDFPFTREIDHQLLVNALRDVPELRIIRFSMRLNGAPQNRVGIAGLAGCAHNLTYDGMYFHLAMWSNNNHFTTRAYYEWLLEEIGPVPHAPKAPIMTHQTKNCTLYGQYMYGPPTEGWHLYHIDGKSESYKRTFRFNNHKRCPKSTADVPSSVLPWVRCPI
;
A
#
# COMPACT_ATOMS: atom_id res chain seq x y z
N MET A 1 24.05 1.38 -21.15
CA MET A 1 23.28 0.12 -21.35
C MET A 1 23.78 -0.91 -20.37
N THR A 2 23.20 -0.96 -19.18
CA THR A 2 23.47 -2.00 -18.17
C THR A 2 22.73 -3.27 -18.53
N SER A 3 23.46 -4.39 -18.57
CA SER A 3 22.96 -5.72 -18.92
C SER A 3 21.77 -6.13 -18.03
N ARG A 4 20.69 -6.64 -18.64
CA ARG A 4 19.50 -7.23 -18.00
C ARG A 4 19.82 -8.57 -17.28
N SER A 5 20.93 -8.66 -16.56
CA SER A 5 21.41 -9.89 -15.92
C SER A 5 20.54 -10.36 -14.74
N GLY A 6 19.67 -9.50 -14.20
CA GLY A 6 18.85 -9.79 -13.02
C GLY A 6 17.70 -10.79 -13.24
N LEU A 7 17.23 -11.00 -14.47
CA LEU A 7 16.08 -11.87 -14.75
C LEU A 7 16.41 -13.37 -14.70
N LYS A 8 17.68 -13.76 -14.58
CA LYS A 8 18.07 -15.19 -14.53
C LYS A 8 17.63 -15.91 -13.26
N ASN A 9 17.13 -15.19 -12.25
CA ASN A 9 16.83 -15.72 -10.93
C ASN A 9 15.33 -15.73 -10.58
N SER A 10 14.43 -15.61 -11.57
CA SER A 10 12.99 -15.73 -11.34
C SER A 10 12.30 -16.66 -12.30
N VAL A 11 11.23 -17.29 -11.80
CA VAL A 11 10.25 -17.99 -12.62
C VAL A 11 9.03 -17.08 -12.78
N HIS A 12 8.58 -16.97 -14.02
CA HIS A 12 7.36 -16.25 -14.37
C HIS A 12 6.26 -17.28 -14.58
N VAL A 13 5.19 -17.20 -13.80
CA VAL A 13 4.00 -18.05 -13.96
C VAL A 13 2.84 -17.15 -14.36
N GLN A 14 2.33 -17.32 -15.57
CA GLN A 14 1.10 -16.65 -15.99
C GLN A 14 -0.10 -17.40 -15.38
N TYR A 15 -0.81 -16.76 -14.45
CA TYR A 15 -1.97 -17.38 -13.79
C TYR A 15 -3.29 -17.00 -14.49
N HIS A 16 -3.38 -15.77 -14.99
CA HIS A 16 -4.53 -15.21 -15.73
C HIS A 16 -3.99 -14.18 -16.73
N PRO A 17 -4.66 -13.81 -17.85
CA PRO A 17 -4.15 -12.79 -18.78
C PRO A 17 -3.69 -11.48 -18.13
N ASN A 18 -4.31 -11.11 -17.00
CA ASN A 18 -3.99 -9.91 -16.22
C ASN A 18 -3.26 -10.19 -14.89
N VAL A 19 -2.86 -11.45 -14.63
CA VAL A 19 -2.17 -11.85 -13.39
C VAL A 19 -0.93 -12.67 -13.74
N GLN A 20 0.22 -12.10 -13.41
CA GLN A 20 1.51 -12.76 -13.47
C GLN A 20 2.06 -12.93 -12.06
N VAL A 21 2.56 -14.13 -11.78
CA VAL A 21 3.24 -14.45 -10.52
C VAL A 21 4.74 -14.50 -10.79
N LEU A 22 5.49 -13.71 -10.05
CA LEU A 22 6.95 -13.69 -10.08
C LEU A 22 7.48 -14.44 -8.85
N VAL A 23 8.12 -15.58 -9.09
CA VAL A 23 8.74 -16.37 -8.02
C VAL A 23 10.25 -16.10 -8.05
N SER A 24 10.78 -15.48 -7.00
CA SER A 24 12.24 -15.36 -6.83
C SER A 24 12.82 -16.71 -6.44
N LEU A 25 13.67 -17.29 -7.28
CA LEU A 25 14.33 -18.57 -7.02
C LEU A 25 15.45 -18.47 -5.98
N VAL A 26 15.89 -17.24 -5.72
CA VAL A 26 17.00 -16.95 -4.83
C VAL A 26 16.48 -15.99 -3.77
N HIS A 27 16.64 -16.36 -2.49
CA HIS A 27 16.27 -15.51 -1.35
C HIS A 27 17.30 -14.39 -1.12
N LEU A 28 17.72 -13.72 -2.19
CA LEU A 28 18.55 -12.53 -2.07
C LEU A 28 17.63 -11.31 -2.10
N GLN A 29 17.70 -10.49 -1.04
CA GLN A 29 17.20 -9.10 -1.01
C GLN A 29 15.71 -8.85 -0.72
N HIS A 30 15.01 -9.82 -0.11
CA HIS A 30 13.65 -9.63 0.46
C HIS A 30 12.67 -8.93 -0.50
N ILE A 31 11.69 -8.19 0.03
CA ILE A 31 10.67 -7.47 -0.73
C ILE A 31 11.25 -6.41 -1.67
N SER A 32 12.42 -5.81 -1.36
CA SER A 32 12.98 -4.74 -2.18
C SER A 32 13.37 -5.22 -3.59
N ASN A 33 13.95 -6.42 -3.70
CA ASN A 33 14.30 -6.97 -5.01
C ASN A 33 13.07 -7.48 -5.76
N THR A 34 12.11 -8.10 -5.06
CA THR A 34 10.82 -8.47 -5.66
C THR A 34 10.13 -7.26 -6.28
N LEU A 35 10.10 -6.12 -5.58
CA LEU A 35 9.54 -4.87 -6.11
C LEU A 35 10.30 -4.38 -7.35
N ARG A 36 11.64 -4.41 -7.34
CA ARG A 36 12.46 -4.02 -8.49
C ARG A 36 12.19 -4.90 -9.73
N MET A 37 12.02 -6.20 -9.53
CA MET A 37 11.72 -7.11 -10.62
C MET A 37 10.29 -6.90 -11.14
N ALA A 38 9.34 -6.76 -10.22
CA ALA A 38 7.93 -6.54 -10.55
C ALA A 38 7.71 -5.23 -11.31
N ILE A 39 8.30 -4.12 -10.85
CA ILE A 39 8.09 -2.80 -11.47
C ILE A 39 8.57 -2.77 -12.92
N GLN A 40 9.64 -3.50 -13.25
CA GLN A 40 10.17 -3.61 -14.61
C GLN A 40 9.24 -4.35 -15.58
N GLN A 41 8.28 -5.14 -15.07
CA GLN A 41 7.28 -5.81 -15.90
C GLN A 41 6.04 -4.94 -16.14
N VAL A 42 5.84 -3.89 -15.36
CA VAL A 42 4.65 -3.05 -15.42
C VAL A 42 4.81 -1.97 -16.49
N THR A 43 3.88 -1.91 -17.43
CA THR A 43 3.91 -0.92 -18.53
C THR A 43 3.03 0.29 -18.28
N THR A 44 2.12 0.22 -17.31
CA THR A 44 1.20 1.32 -16.96
C THR A 44 1.91 2.49 -16.30
N GLU A 45 1.36 3.69 -16.50
CA GLU A 45 1.88 4.93 -15.90
C GLU A 45 1.80 4.91 -14.38
N PHE A 46 0.74 4.34 -13.83
CA PHE A 46 0.49 4.24 -12.41
C PHE A 46 0.62 2.80 -11.92
N VAL A 47 1.01 2.67 -10.66
CA VAL A 47 1.13 1.39 -9.97
C VAL A 47 0.47 1.47 -8.59
N HIS A 48 -0.17 0.37 -8.23
CA HIS A 48 -0.73 0.16 -6.91
C HIS A 48 0.02 -1.02 -6.28
N ILE A 49 0.83 -0.72 -5.27
CA ILE A 49 1.57 -1.73 -4.51
C ILE A 49 0.70 -2.13 -3.33
N MET A 50 0.40 -3.43 -3.20
CA MET A 50 -0.46 -3.96 -2.15
C MET A 50 0.24 -5.10 -1.42
N GLU A 51 0.19 -5.09 -0.08
CA GLU A 51 0.54 -6.27 0.70
C GLU A 51 -0.70 -7.18 0.80
N HIS A 52 -0.48 -8.48 0.66
CA HIS A 52 -1.54 -9.49 0.63
C HIS A 52 -2.38 -9.56 1.92
N ASP A 53 -1.84 -9.08 3.03
CA ASP A 53 -2.43 -9.11 4.37
C ASP A 53 -3.06 -7.77 4.80
N PHE A 54 -3.17 -6.81 3.88
CA PHE A 54 -3.84 -5.51 4.06
C PHE A 54 -5.00 -5.30 3.08
N PRO A 55 -6.13 -6.03 3.18
CA PRO A 55 -7.34 -5.69 2.43
C PRO A 55 -7.83 -4.27 2.73
N PHE A 56 -8.42 -3.65 1.71
CA PHE A 56 -9.11 -2.37 1.85
C PHE A 56 -10.44 -2.53 2.59
N THR A 57 -10.73 -1.61 3.51
CA THR A 57 -12.01 -1.53 4.25
C THR A 57 -12.94 -0.46 3.72
N ARG A 58 -12.52 0.26 2.69
CA ARG A 58 -13.25 1.36 2.05
C ARG A 58 -13.01 1.32 0.55
N GLU A 59 -13.97 1.86 -0.20
CA GLU A 59 -13.76 2.17 -1.60
C GLU A 59 -12.74 3.30 -1.73
N ILE A 60 -11.93 3.22 -2.79
CA ILE A 60 -10.89 4.20 -3.10
C ILE A 60 -11.21 4.74 -4.48
N ASP A 61 -11.28 6.07 -4.61
CA ASP A 61 -11.43 6.72 -5.90
C ASP A 61 -10.08 6.80 -6.63
N HIS A 62 -9.72 5.73 -7.35
CA HIS A 62 -8.46 5.67 -8.11
C HIS A 62 -8.38 6.71 -9.22
N GLN A 63 -9.50 7.16 -9.78
CA GLN A 63 -9.49 8.18 -10.83
C GLN A 63 -9.07 9.53 -10.26
N LEU A 64 -9.57 9.89 -9.07
CA LEU A 64 -9.12 11.06 -8.33
C LEU A 64 -7.62 10.98 -8.02
N LEU A 65 -7.11 9.80 -7.63
CA LEU A 65 -5.67 9.63 -7.36
C LEU A 65 -4.81 9.84 -8.61
N VAL A 66 -5.24 9.32 -9.76
CA VAL A 66 -4.57 9.51 -11.05
C VAL A 66 -4.48 11.00 -11.40
N ASN A 67 -5.60 11.71 -11.27
CA ASN A 67 -5.66 13.13 -11.57
C ASN A 67 -4.80 13.94 -10.60
N ALA A 68 -4.87 13.65 -9.29
CA ALA A 68 -4.08 14.32 -8.27
C ALA A 68 -2.56 14.16 -8.49
N LEU A 69 -2.08 12.96 -8.86
CA LEU A 69 -0.66 12.73 -9.14
C LEU A 69 -0.16 13.43 -10.41
N ARG A 70 -1.05 13.75 -11.36
CA ARG A 70 -0.72 14.50 -12.57
C ARG A 70 -0.68 16.00 -12.31
N ASP A 71 -1.66 16.48 -11.56
CA ASP A 71 -1.92 17.91 -11.39
C ASP A 71 -1.16 18.53 -10.21
N VAL A 72 -0.73 17.71 -9.24
CA VAL A 72 0.00 18.16 -8.04
C VAL A 72 1.41 17.57 -8.04
N PRO A 73 2.42 18.26 -8.61
CA PRO A 73 3.77 17.72 -8.76
C PRO A 73 4.44 17.30 -7.44
N GLU A 74 4.02 17.87 -6.31
CA GLU A 74 4.53 17.53 -4.98
C GLU A 74 3.98 16.21 -4.45
N LEU A 75 2.83 15.76 -4.94
CA LEU A 75 2.22 14.48 -4.60
C LEU A 75 2.89 13.39 -5.43
N ARG A 76 3.79 12.62 -4.82
CA ARG A 76 4.53 11.55 -5.53
C ARG A 76 4.00 10.16 -5.22
N ILE A 77 3.57 9.93 -3.99
CA ILE A 77 3.13 8.62 -3.51
C ILE A 77 2.07 8.81 -2.42
N ILE A 78 0.98 8.06 -2.57
CA ILE A 78 -0.20 8.10 -1.72
C ILE A 78 -0.27 6.78 -0.95
N ARG A 79 -0.33 6.82 0.38
CA ARG A 79 -0.48 5.66 1.25
C ARG A 79 -1.84 5.63 1.92
N PHE A 80 -2.34 4.42 2.15
CA PHE A 80 -3.58 4.18 2.87
C PHE A 80 -3.37 3.84 4.36
N SER A 81 -4.27 4.32 5.21
CA SER A 81 -4.15 4.27 6.66
C SER A 81 -4.63 2.94 7.27
N MET A 82 -3.94 2.48 8.32
CA MET A 82 -4.42 1.40 9.21
C MET A 82 -4.98 1.94 10.54
N ARG A 83 -4.98 3.27 10.69
CA ARG A 83 -5.31 4.00 11.92
C ARG A 83 -6.01 5.29 11.55
N LEU A 84 -6.52 6.01 12.54
CA LEU A 84 -6.92 7.40 12.33
C LEU A 84 -5.72 8.19 11.82
N ASN A 85 -5.93 8.95 10.76
CA ASN A 85 -4.89 9.72 10.08
C ASN A 85 -4.17 10.71 11.03
N GLY A 86 -4.93 11.38 11.89
CA GLY A 86 -4.43 12.31 12.91
C GLY A 86 -4.04 11.65 14.24
N ALA A 87 -4.07 10.30 14.35
CA ALA A 87 -3.63 9.65 15.57
C ALA A 87 -2.15 9.98 15.84
N PRO A 88 -1.78 10.31 17.09
CA PRO A 88 -0.38 10.50 17.45
C PRO A 88 0.44 9.30 17.00
N GLN A 89 1.38 9.54 16.10
CA GLN A 89 2.36 8.53 15.76
C GLN A 89 3.37 8.53 16.90
N ASN A 90 3.17 7.66 17.89
CA ASN A 90 4.06 7.49 19.06
C ASN A 90 5.48 6.99 18.72
N ARG A 91 5.96 7.19 17.49
CA ARG A 91 7.28 6.78 17.04
C ARG A 91 8.24 7.96 17.21
N VAL A 92 9.22 7.76 18.09
CA VAL A 92 10.38 8.61 18.40
C VAL A 92 11.15 9.09 17.15
N GLY A 93 10.90 8.53 15.97
CA GLY A 93 11.50 8.96 14.69
C GLY A 93 10.97 10.26 14.09
N ILE A 94 9.92 10.89 14.66
CA ILE A 94 9.37 12.17 14.15
C ILE A 94 10.19 13.38 14.59
N ALA A 95 11.08 13.24 15.60
CA ALA A 95 11.91 14.36 16.04
C ALA A 95 12.79 14.95 14.91
N GLY A 96 13.22 14.12 13.94
CA GLY A 96 13.92 14.55 12.73
C GLY A 96 13.03 15.10 11.60
N LEU A 97 11.71 15.11 11.80
CA LEU A 97 10.70 15.62 10.86
C LEU A 97 9.97 16.85 11.41
N ALA A 98 10.44 17.45 12.51
CA ALA A 98 9.93 18.72 13.01
C ALA A 98 10.17 19.80 11.94
N GLY A 99 9.15 20.12 11.14
CA GLY A 99 9.25 20.98 9.96
C GLY A 99 8.73 20.35 8.66
N CYS A 100 8.46 19.05 8.66
CA CYS A 100 7.94 18.30 7.52
C CYS A 100 6.41 18.16 7.52
N ALA A 101 5.71 18.93 8.34
CA ALA A 101 4.25 18.96 8.26
C ALA A 101 3.85 19.67 6.97
N HIS A 102 3.38 18.90 5.99
CA HIS A 102 2.95 19.43 4.71
C HIS A 102 1.64 18.78 4.31
N ASN A 103 0.62 19.61 4.09
CA ASN A 103 -0.73 19.17 3.74
C ASN A 103 -1.06 19.67 2.35
N LEU A 104 -1.65 18.80 1.54
CA LEU A 104 -2.10 19.08 0.20
C LEU A 104 -3.60 18.82 0.11
N THR A 105 -4.27 19.57 -0.74
CA THR A 105 -5.68 19.35 -1.07
C THR A 105 -5.86 19.34 -2.57
N TYR A 106 -6.69 18.43 -3.07
CA TYR A 106 -7.03 18.33 -4.49
C TYR A 106 -8.48 17.87 -4.62
N ASP A 107 -9.32 18.68 -5.26
CA ASP A 107 -10.74 18.39 -5.51
C ASP A 107 -11.49 17.92 -4.25
N GLY A 108 -11.34 18.65 -3.14
CA GLY A 108 -11.94 18.29 -1.85
C GLY A 108 -11.26 17.12 -1.11
N MET A 109 -10.34 16.41 -1.75
CA MET A 109 -9.53 15.39 -1.10
C MET A 109 -8.37 15.99 -0.32
N TYR A 110 -8.05 15.38 0.82
CA TYR A 110 -6.97 15.80 1.70
C TYR A 110 -5.84 14.78 1.71
N PHE A 111 -4.62 15.29 1.71
CA PHE A 111 -3.39 14.52 1.77
C PHE A 111 -2.47 15.13 2.82
N HIS A 112 -1.95 14.34 3.75
CA HIS A 112 -0.94 14.83 4.70
C HIS A 112 0.33 14.02 4.63
N LEU A 113 1.46 14.70 4.65
CA LEU A 113 2.76 14.07 4.63
C LEU A 113 2.96 13.25 5.91
N ALA A 114 3.43 12.02 5.74
CA ALA A 114 3.69 11.08 6.81
C ALA A 114 5.02 10.34 6.61
N MET A 115 5.50 9.75 7.71
CA MET A 115 6.64 8.82 7.68
C MET A 115 6.39 7.66 6.74
N TRP A 116 7.44 7.14 6.10
CA TRP A 116 7.35 5.96 5.24
C TRP A 116 6.86 4.69 5.96
N SER A 117 6.02 3.90 5.29
CA SER A 117 5.62 2.54 5.63
C SER A 117 5.45 1.72 4.36
N ASN A 118 5.54 0.39 4.52
CA ASN A 118 5.39 -0.53 3.40
C ASN A 118 3.93 -0.77 2.99
N ASN A 119 2.97 -0.33 3.82
CA ASN A 119 1.54 -0.50 3.58
C ASN A 119 1.14 -0.13 2.15
N ASN A 120 -0.02 -0.62 1.73
CA ASN A 120 -0.57 -0.34 0.39
C ASN A 120 -0.44 1.14 0.02
N HIS A 121 0.05 1.38 -1.19
CA HIS A 121 0.28 2.72 -1.72
C HIS A 121 0.13 2.79 -3.23
N PHE A 122 -0.23 3.97 -3.71
CA PHE A 122 -0.47 4.30 -5.11
C PHE A 122 0.50 5.39 -5.55
N THR A 123 1.11 5.25 -6.72
CA THR A 123 2.13 6.17 -7.22
C THR A 123 2.30 6.03 -8.73
N THR A 124 3.12 6.89 -9.34
CA THR A 124 3.57 6.70 -10.72
C THR A 124 4.67 5.63 -10.75
N ARG A 125 4.68 4.82 -11.82
CA ARG A 125 5.73 3.84 -12.06
C ARG A 125 7.11 4.51 -12.07
N ALA A 126 7.21 5.65 -12.77
CA ALA A 126 8.46 6.38 -12.92
C ALA A 126 9.05 6.84 -11.58
N TYR A 127 8.22 7.36 -10.66
CA TYR A 127 8.69 7.74 -9.32
C TYR A 127 9.16 6.52 -8.53
N TYR A 128 8.43 5.40 -8.60
CA TYR A 128 8.79 4.20 -7.88
C TYR A 128 10.07 3.53 -8.41
N GLU A 129 10.26 3.54 -9.74
CA GLU A 129 11.50 3.11 -10.39
C GLU A 129 12.69 3.95 -9.91
N TRP A 130 12.56 5.28 -9.94
CA TRP A 130 13.56 6.21 -9.41
C TRP A 130 13.85 5.93 -7.93
N LEU A 131 12.82 5.79 -7.10
CA LEU A 131 12.97 5.55 -5.66
C LEU A 131 13.74 4.26 -5.38
N LEU A 132 13.42 3.19 -6.11
CA LEU A 132 14.12 1.90 -5.98
C LEU A 132 15.58 2.02 -6.46
N GLU A 133 15.86 2.73 -7.55
CA GLU A 133 17.23 3.00 -8.00
C GLU A 133 18.03 3.78 -6.94
N GLU A 134 17.45 4.85 -6.41
CA GLU A 134 18.04 5.73 -5.41
C GLU A 134 18.45 5.00 -4.12
N ILE A 135 17.60 4.10 -3.61
CA ILE A 135 17.95 3.31 -2.42
C ILE A 135 18.90 2.13 -2.71
N GLY A 136 19.11 1.80 -3.99
CA GLY A 136 19.93 0.69 -4.42
C GLY A 136 19.38 -0.70 -4.01
N PRO A 137 20.14 -1.77 -4.26
CA PRO A 137 19.80 -3.09 -3.76
C PRO A 137 20.03 -3.16 -2.25
N VAL A 138 18.98 -3.45 -1.48
CA VAL A 138 19.07 -3.59 -0.03
C VAL A 138 18.68 -5.01 0.42
N PRO A 139 19.39 -5.61 1.38
CA PRO A 139 19.10 -6.97 1.84
C PRO A 139 17.86 -7.07 2.75
N HIS A 140 17.06 -6.01 2.87
CA HIS A 140 15.92 -5.92 3.79
C HIS A 140 14.75 -5.16 3.15
N ALA A 141 13.65 -4.98 3.89
CA ALA A 141 12.55 -4.15 3.44
C ALA A 141 12.98 -2.69 3.21
N PRO A 142 12.44 -2.00 2.19
CA PRO A 142 12.93 -0.68 1.77
C PRO A 142 12.62 0.44 2.78
N LYS A 143 11.82 0.16 3.81
CA LYS A 143 11.44 1.13 4.84
C LYS A 143 12.64 1.83 5.50
N ALA A 144 13.61 1.07 5.99
CA ALA A 144 14.75 1.65 6.72
C ALA A 144 15.57 2.62 5.85
N PRO A 145 16.05 2.24 4.65
CA PRO A 145 16.79 3.16 3.79
C PRO A 145 15.93 4.35 3.37
N ILE A 146 14.66 4.16 2.99
CA ILE A 146 13.81 5.29 2.59
C ILE A 146 13.58 6.27 3.75
N MET A 147 13.36 5.80 4.98
CA MET A 147 13.24 6.69 6.14
C MET A 147 14.51 7.52 6.36
N THR A 148 15.70 6.95 6.12
CA THR A 148 16.97 7.69 6.17
C THR A 148 17.07 8.77 5.10
N HIS A 149 16.55 8.53 3.90
CA HIS A 149 16.46 9.57 2.87
C HIS A 149 15.39 10.62 3.20
N GLN A 150 14.28 10.20 3.80
CA GLN A 150 13.18 11.06 4.23
C GLN A 150 13.61 12.10 5.27
N THR A 151 14.54 11.80 6.17
CA THR A 151 15.06 12.80 7.13
C THR A 151 15.85 13.92 6.44
N LYS A 152 16.35 13.69 5.23
CA LYS A 152 17.07 14.70 4.43
C LYS A 152 16.13 15.51 3.55
N ASN A 153 15.10 14.87 2.99
CA ASN A 153 14.10 15.52 2.15
C ASN A 153 12.74 14.83 2.30
N CYS A 154 11.93 15.31 3.23
CA CYS A 154 10.67 14.66 3.53
C CYS A 154 9.61 14.82 2.44
N THR A 155 9.60 15.91 1.68
CA THR A 155 8.65 16.10 0.58
C THR A 155 8.91 15.12 -0.56
N LEU A 156 10.18 14.83 -0.85
CA LEU A 156 10.56 13.93 -1.94
C LEU A 156 10.39 12.45 -1.61
N TYR A 157 10.73 12.03 -0.37
CA TYR A 157 10.72 10.63 0.04
C TYR A 157 9.54 10.25 0.95
N GLY A 158 8.78 11.23 1.42
CA GLY A 158 7.63 10.99 2.30
C GLY A 158 6.42 10.48 1.54
N GLN A 159 5.53 9.84 2.30
CA GLN A 159 4.25 9.35 1.77
C GLN A 159 3.15 10.28 2.19
N TYR A 160 2.27 10.63 1.24
CA TYR A 160 1.06 11.36 1.54
C TYR A 160 -0.05 10.40 1.91
N MET A 161 -0.62 10.57 3.09
CA MET A 161 -1.72 9.77 3.57
C MET A 161 -3.03 10.21 2.95
N TYR A 162 -3.77 9.27 2.40
CA TYR A 162 -5.09 9.50 1.82
C TYR A 162 -6.15 9.80 2.91
N GLY A 163 -6.85 10.93 2.76
CA GLY A 163 -7.98 11.30 3.61
C GLY A 163 -7.67 12.34 4.69
N PRO A 164 -8.69 13.07 5.23
CA PRO A 164 -8.50 14.05 6.29
C PRO A 164 -7.94 13.43 7.59
N PRO A 165 -7.42 14.24 8.53
CA PRO A 165 -6.88 13.74 9.80
C PRO A 165 -7.89 12.97 10.66
N THR A 166 -9.17 13.31 10.52
CA THR A 166 -10.27 12.62 11.22
C THR A 166 -10.68 11.30 10.56
N GLU A 167 -10.17 11.01 9.35
CA GLU A 167 -10.54 9.81 8.65
C GLU A 167 -9.93 8.56 9.29
N GLY A 168 -10.77 7.51 9.35
CA GLY A 168 -10.46 6.22 9.91
C GLY A 168 -9.64 5.33 8.98
N TRP A 169 -9.86 4.03 9.12
CA TRP A 169 -9.00 3.03 8.51
C TRP A 169 -9.41 2.78 7.07
N HIS A 170 -8.41 2.77 6.19
CA HIS A 170 -8.54 2.34 4.79
C HIS A 170 -8.08 0.90 4.61
N LEU A 171 -7.17 0.44 5.47
CA LEU A 171 -6.59 -0.89 5.46
C LEU A 171 -6.90 -1.62 6.75
N TYR A 172 -7.04 -2.93 6.63
CA TYR A 172 -7.21 -3.85 7.74
C TYR A 172 -6.15 -4.94 7.70
N HIS A 173 -5.49 -5.25 8.82
CA HIS A 173 -4.48 -6.32 8.87
C HIS A 173 -5.13 -7.67 9.20
N ILE A 174 -4.92 -8.67 8.34
CA ILE A 174 -5.51 -10.02 8.52
C ILE A 174 -4.66 -10.98 9.37
N ASP A 175 -3.57 -10.54 10.02
CA ASP A 175 -2.73 -11.41 10.85
C ASP A 175 -3.38 -11.84 12.18
N GLY A 176 -4.62 -11.39 12.43
CA GLY A 176 -5.41 -11.74 13.61
C GLY A 176 -4.94 -11.10 14.92
N LYS A 177 -3.91 -10.26 14.90
CA LYS A 177 -3.37 -9.63 16.12
C LYS A 177 -3.95 -8.25 16.42
N SER A 178 -4.69 -7.66 15.49
CA SER A 178 -5.28 -6.34 15.68
C SER A 178 -6.49 -6.40 16.64
N GLU A 179 -6.50 -5.55 17.69
CA GLU A 179 -7.62 -5.46 18.67
C GLU A 179 -8.97 -5.19 17.99
N SER A 180 -8.96 -4.58 16.80
CA SER A 180 -10.11 -4.42 15.91
C SER A 180 -10.78 -5.71 15.49
N TYR A 181 -10.03 -6.81 15.30
CA TYR A 181 -10.61 -8.11 15.02
C TYR A 181 -11.64 -8.48 16.10
N LYS A 182 -11.32 -8.19 17.37
CA LYS A 182 -12.23 -8.44 18.50
C LYS A 182 -13.47 -7.51 18.49
N ARG A 183 -13.39 -6.31 17.91
CA ARG A 183 -14.50 -5.35 17.91
C ARG A 183 -15.39 -5.46 16.67
N THR A 184 -14.83 -5.45 15.47
CA THR A 184 -15.63 -5.42 14.22
C THR A 184 -16.38 -6.74 13.99
N PHE A 185 -15.79 -7.89 14.32
CA PHE A 185 -16.53 -9.17 14.30
C PHE A 185 -17.56 -9.29 15.43
N ARG A 186 -17.37 -8.62 16.58
CA ARG A 186 -18.42 -8.58 17.62
C ARG A 186 -19.64 -7.77 17.19
N PHE A 187 -19.45 -6.71 16.39
CA PHE A 187 -20.58 -5.89 15.92
C PHE A 187 -21.31 -6.49 14.72
N ASN A 188 -20.63 -7.23 13.83
CA ASN A 188 -21.30 -7.90 12.71
C ASN A 188 -21.86 -9.30 13.03
N ASN A 189 -21.41 -9.97 14.10
CA ASN A 189 -22.00 -11.26 14.54
C ASN A 189 -23.34 -11.14 15.29
N HIS A 190 -23.94 -9.94 15.37
CA HIS A 190 -25.34 -9.79 15.80
C HIS A 190 -26.34 -9.62 14.65
N LYS A 191 -25.87 -9.45 13.40
CA LYS A 191 -26.69 -9.81 12.24
C LYS A 191 -26.52 -11.30 12.02
N ARG A 192 -27.42 -12.07 12.64
CA ARG A 192 -27.55 -13.53 12.56
C ARG A 192 -27.18 -14.00 11.15
N CYS A 193 -26.20 -14.92 11.03
CA CYS A 193 -26.15 -15.77 9.86
C CYS A 193 -27.56 -16.37 9.67
N PRO A 194 -28.16 -16.28 8.46
CA PRO A 194 -29.45 -16.90 8.24
C PRO A 194 -29.33 -18.38 8.61
N LYS A 195 -30.21 -18.83 9.52
CA LYS A 195 -30.19 -20.21 10.04
C LYS A 195 -30.55 -21.25 8.98
N SER A 196 -30.82 -20.83 7.75
CA SER A 196 -31.19 -21.70 6.64
C SER A 196 -30.61 -21.14 5.34
N THR A 197 -30.08 -22.03 4.52
CA THR A 197 -29.60 -21.77 3.16
C THR A 197 -30.74 -21.60 2.15
N ALA A 198 -32.00 -21.65 2.58
CA ALA A 198 -33.16 -21.65 1.69
C ALA A 198 -33.53 -20.26 1.14
N ASP A 199 -32.99 -19.17 1.70
CA ASP A 199 -33.41 -17.80 1.39
C ASP A 199 -32.38 -16.95 0.63
N VAL A 200 -31.31 -17.55 0.09
CA VAL A 200 -30.28 -16.81 -0.66
C VAL A 200 -30.44 -17.08 -2.16
N PRO A 201 -30.76 -16.06 -2.99
CA PRO A 201 -30.80 -16.19 -4.44
C PRO A 201 -29.45 -16.70 -4.97
N SER A 202 -29.47 -17.71 -5.84
CA SER A 202 -28.27 -18.39 -6.37
C SER A 202 -27.32 -17.48 -7.18
N SER A 203 -27.72 -16.23 -7.44
CA SER A 203 -26.93 -15.24 -8.18
C SER A 203 -25.96 -14.43 -7.31
N VAL A 204 -26.02 -14.57 -5.98
CA VAL A 204 -25.11 -13.89 -5.06
C VAL A 204 -24.42 -14.95 -4.21
N LEU A 205 -23.22 -15.40 -4.63
CA LEU A 205 -22.09 -15.85 -3.80
C LEU A 205 -21.04 -16.61 -4.65
N PRO A 206 -19.74 -16.27 -4.50
CA PRO A 206 -18.87 -17.30 -3.92
C PRO A 206 -17.97 -16.84 -2.75
N TRP A 207 -18.12 -15.63 -2.19
CA TRP A 207 -17.10 -15.10 -1.26
C TRP A 207 -17.48 -14.96 0.24
N VAL A 208 -18.56 -15.59 0.71
CA VAL A 208 -18.85 -15.66 2.16
C VAL A 208 -19.02 -17.11 2.57
N ARG A 209 -17.91 -17.79 2.87
CA ARG A 209 -17.96 -18.99 3.71
C ARG A 209 -17.85 -18.54 5.17
N CYS A 210 -18.92 -18.76 5.93
CA CYS A 210 -18.81 -18.71 7.39
C CYS A 210 -17.83 -19.82 7.82
N PRO A 211 -16.91 -19.54 8.77
CA PRO A 211 -16.12 -20.61 9.38
C PRO A 211 -17.07 -21.60 10.07
N ILE A 212 -16.84 -22.89 9.83
CA ILE A 212 -17.52 -23.99 10.54
C ILE A 212 -16.92 -24.09 11.94
#